data_AF-A0AAU6L631-F1
#
_entry.id   AF-A0AAU6L631-F1
#
_cell.length_a   1.000
_cell.length_b   1.000
_cell.length_c   1.000
_cell.angle_alpha   90.00
_cell.angle_beta   90.00
_cell.angle_gamma   90.00
#
_symmetry.space_group_name_H-M   'P 1'
#
loop_
_entity.id
_entity.type
_entity.pdbx_description
1 polymer ?
#
loop_
_entity_poly.entity_id
_entity_poly.type
_entity_poly.pdbx_seq_one_letter_code
_entity_poly.pdbx_strand_id
1 'polypeptide(L)'
;MDVGSNPALAALTCFTCFTGFGRTDGMRMATQEHEDAAVHAAMVAADADRWDGGQPCTFSALLDHWAHQVAGVEEGYAWCLDDFDYEIWCRTRLARVWPLLPTQFRPARQPVLDELDGRFRAATIEWPGRGGEEQWWLWRFPRLLGIEPGDSYDGGWPAGWVRMPFPKPDAVRVIV
;
A
#
# COMPACT_ATOMS: atom_id res chain seq x y z
N MET A 1 28.54 63.20 25.50
CA MET A 1 27.86 64.26 24.73
C MET A 1 28.78 64.59 23.56
N ASP A 2 28.44 64.16 22.36
CA ASP A 2 28.40 65.06 21.21
C ASP A 2 27.51 64.43 20.15
N VAL A 3 26.73 65.27 19.47
CA VAL A 3 25.51 64.94 18.75
C VAL A 3 25.72 65.21 17.27
N GLY A 4 25.37 64.23 16.45
CA GLY A 4 24.69 64.48 15.18
C GLY A 4 25.53 64.92 13.98
N SER A 5 25.52 64.12 12.92
CA SER A 5 24.70 64.41 11.73
C SER A 5 25.06 63.45 10.58
N ASN A 6 24.05 62.76 10.06
CA ASN A 6 23.98 62.19 8.71
C ASN A 6 23.57 63.36 7.77
N PRO A 7 23.86 63.42 6.44
CA PRO A 7 23.55 62.34 5.48
C PRO A 7 24.41 62.23 4.19
N ALA A 8 24.21 61.10 3.50
CA ALA A 8 24.17 60.92 2.04
C ALA A 8 25.45 60.84 1.18
N LEU A 9 25.45 59.77 0.36
CA LEU A 9 26.02 59.58 -1.00
C LEU A 9 27.51 59.16 -1.16
N ALA A 10 27.71 57.86 -1.43
CA ALA A 10 28.48 57.29 -2.56
C ALA A 10 28.48 55.75 -2.42
N ALA A 11 27.60 55.00 -3.09
CA ALA A 11 27.66 54.52 -4.48
C ALA A 11 28.57 53.30 -4.70
N LEU A 12 28.01 52.30 -5.44
CA LEU A 12 28.57 51.06 -6.00
C LEU A 12 28.43 49.82 -5.06
N THR A 13 27.73 48.74 -5.40
CA THR A 13 27.60 48.07 -6.72
C THR A 13 26.28 47.30 -6.83
N CYS A 14 25.66 47.41 -8.01
CA CYS A 14 24.52 46.65 -8.49
C CYS A 14 24.99 45.27 -8.99
N PHE A 15 24.32 44.17 -8.66
CA PHE A 15 24.05 43.09 -9.62
C PHE A 15 22.89 42.19 -9.14
N THR A 16 21.82 42.21 -9.93
CA THR A 16 20.74 41.21 -10.07
C THR A 16 21.28 39.76 -10.05
N CYS A 17 20.59 38.75 -9.52
CA CYS A 17 19.49 38.08 -10.22
C CYS A 17 18.59 37.29 -9.25
N PHE A 18 17.36 37.76 -9.13
CA PHE A 18 16.21 37.04 -8.64
C PHE A 18 15.61 36.23 -9.80
N THR A 19 16.11 35.02 -10.05
CA THR A 19 15.52 34.05 -11.00
C THR A 19 15.82 32.61 -10.55
N GLY A 20 15.30 32.22 -9.38
CA GLY A 20 15.46 30.86 -8.84
C GLY A 20 14.18 30.03 -8.74
N PHE A 21 12.99 30.63 -8.88
CA PHE A 21 11.74 29.99 -8.43
C PHE A 21 11.00 29.17 -9.51
N GLY A 22 11.41 29.23 -10.79
CA GLY A 22 10.71 28.52 -11.88
C GLY A 22 11.38 27.26 -12.42
N ARG A 23 12.69 27.07 -12.19
CA ARG A 23 13.47 26.01 -12.88
C ARG A 23 13.48 24.68 -12.12
N THR A 24 13.50 24.74 -10.79
CA THR A 24 13.50 23.54 -9.92
C THR A 24 12.11 22.92 -9.86
N ASP A 25 11.06 23.73 -9.84
CA ASP A 25 9.67 23.25 -9.85
C ASP A 25 9.32 22.62 -11.19
N GLY A 26 9.71 23.24 -12.31
CA GLY A 26 9.51 22.68 -13.66
C GLY A 26 10.24 21.35 -13.89
N MET A 27 11.47 21.19 -13.37
CA MET A 27 12.19 19.90 -13.45
C MET A 27 11.53 18.84 -12.58
N ARG A 28 11.09 19.19 -11.37
CA ARG A 28 10.41 18.27 -10.44
C ARG A 28 9.06 17.78 -10.99
N MET A 29 8.29 18.66 -11.61
CA MET A 29 7.03 18.27 -12.26
C MET A 29 7.29 17.36 -13.46
N ALA A 30 8.27 17.68 -14.32
CA ALA A 30 8.60 16.83 -15.47
C ALA A 30 9.07 15.43 -15.05
N THR A 31 9.81 15.31 -13.95
CA THR A 31 10.19 14.00 -13.38
C THR A 31 9.00 13.24 -12.80
N GLN A 32 8.06 13.94 -12.16
CA GLN A 32 6.84 13.34 -11.63
C GLN A 32 5.92 12.84 -12.75
N GLU A 33 5.69 13.64 -13.79
CA GLU A 33 4.90 13.25 -14.96
C GLU A 33 5.51 12.04 -15.69
N HIS A 34 6.84 12.00 -15.81
CA HIS A 34 7.55 10.86 -16.38
C HIS A 34 7.39 9.59 -15.52
N GLU A 35 7.51 9.72 -14.21
CA GLU A 35 7.28 8.63 -13.26
C GLU A 35 5.84 8.11 -13.35
N ASP A 36 4.85 9.00 -13.29
CA ASP A 36 3.43 8.65 -13.34
C ASP A 36 3.09 7.93 -14.66
N ALA A 37 3.62 8.40 -15.79
CA ALA A 37 3.43 7.76 -17.09
C ALA A 37 4.06 6.36 -17.16
N ALA A 38 5.27 6.20 -16.61
CA ALA A 38 5.97 4.92 -16.62
C ALA A 38 5.31 3.90 -15.68
N VAL A 39 4.84 4.35 -14.51
CA VAL A 39 4.06 3.53 -13.57
C VAL A 39 2.73 3.12 -14.22
N HIS A 40 2.03 4.07 -14.86
CA HIS A 40 0.79 3.76 -15.58
C HIS A 40 1.02 2.74 -16.71
N ALA A 41 2.11 2.87 -17.49
CA ALA A 41 2.44 1.89 -18.52
C ALA A 41 2.67 0.48 -17.95
N ALA A 42 3.34 0.37 -16.81
CA ALA A 42 3.51 -0.91 -16.10
C ALA A 42 2.17 -1.47 -15.60
N MET A 43 1.28 -0.61 -15.11
CA MET A 43 -0.07 -0.98 -14.67
C MET A 43 -0.90 -1.56 -15.83
N VAL A 44 -0.91 -0.90 -16.98
CA VAL A 44 -1.59 -1.39 -18.20
C VAL A 44 -1.00 -2.72 -18.66
N ALA A 45 0.34 -2.84 -18.68
CA ALA A 45 1.01 -4.06 -19.11
C ALA A 45 0.73 -5.28 -18.18
N ALA A 46 0.40 -5.03 -16.91
CA ALA A 46 0.00 -6.04 -15.94
C ALA A 46 -1.52 -6.27 -15.85
N ASP A 47 -2.33 -5.61 -16.68
CA ASP A 47 -3.81 -5.61 -16.59
C ASP A 47 -4.29 -5.22 -15.19
N ALA A 48 -3.69 -4.14 -14.64
CA ALA A 48 -3.94 -3.66 -13.29
C ALA A 48 -4.45 -2.21 -13.25
N ASP A 49 -4.54 -1.53 -14.40
CA ASP A 49 -4.95 -0.12 -14.50
C ASP A 49 -6.44 0.13 -14.27
N ARG A 50 -7.24 -0.93 -14.00
CA ARG A 50 -8.67 -0.83 -13.75
C ARG A 50 -9.15 -1.73 -12.62
N TRP A 51 -10.02 -1.24 -11.75
CA TRP A 51 -10.76 -2.04 -10.77
C TRP A 51 -11.68 -3.06 -11.46
N ASP A 52 -12.12 -4.08 -10.72
CA ASP A 52 -13.22 -4.94 -11.17
C ASP A 52 -14.46 -4.07 -11.34
N GLY A 53 -14.93 -3.91 -12.59
CA GLY A 53 -15.93 -2.89 -12.97
C GLY A 53 -15.41 -1.80 -13.91
N GLY A 54 -14.12 -1.82 -14.26
CA GLY A 54 -13.54 -1.03 -15.35
C GLY A 54 -13.14 0.40 -15.01
N GLN A 55 -13.34 0.84 -13.76
CA GLN A 55 -12.92 2.15 -13.27
C GLN A 55 -11.39 2.25 -13.19
N PRO A 56 -10.76 3.37 -13.57
CA PRO A 56 -9.30 3.51 -13.48
C PRO A 56 -8.75 3.29 -12.07
N CYS A 57 -7.59 2.65 -11.98
CA CYS A 57 -6.86 2.32 -10.76
C CYS A 57 -5.40 2.78 -10.89
N THR A 58 -4.83 3.31 -9.80
CA THR A 58 -3.42 3.75 -9.75
C THR A 58 -2.60 2.82 -8.87
N PHE A 59 -1.28 2.81 -9.06
CA PHE A 59 -0.38 2.02 -8.20
C PHE A 59 -0.48 2.44 -6.73
N SER A 60 -0.56 3.73 -6.45
CA SER A 60 -0.76 4.24 -5.08
C SER A 60 -2.09 3.75 -4.50
N ALA A 61 -3.18 3.75 -5.28
CA ALA A 61 -4.46 3.25 -4.81
C ALA A 61 -4.43 1.74 -4.51
N LEU A 62 -3.64 0.95 -5.26
CA LEU A 62 -3.41 -0.46 -4.91
C LEU A 62 -2.64 -0.62 -3.59
N LEU A 63 -1.63 0.22 -3.33
CA LEU A 63 -0.91 0.23 -2.05
C LEU A 63 -1.81 0.66 -0.90
N ASP A 64 -2.62 1.71 -1.08
CA ASP A 64 -3.56 2.18 -0.07
C ASP A 64 -4.62 1.12 0.24
N HIS A 65 -5.13 0.44 -0.79
CA HIS A 65 -6.05 -0.68 -0.60
C HIS A 65 -5.37 -1.83 0.14
N TRP A 66 -4.12 -2.18 -0.22
CA TRP A 66 -3.38 -3.20 0.52
C TRP A 66 -3.17 -2.81 1.99
N ALA A 67 -2.81 -1.56 2.26
CA ALA A 67 -2.66 -1.07 3.63
C ALA A 67 -3.98 -1.14 4.43
N HIS A 68 -5.10 -0.83 3.79
CA HIS A 68 -6.42 -0.98 4.40
C HIS A 68 -6.74 -2.44 4.75
N GLN A 69 -6.46 -3.38 3.84
CA GLN A 69 -6.66 -4.81 4.09
C GLN A 69 -5.76 -5.33 5.22
N VAL A 70 -4.50 -4.91 5.25
CA VAL A 70 -3.58 -5.27 6.34
C VAL A 70 -4.11 -4.77 7.69
N ALA A 71 -4.59 -3.53 7.76
CA ALA A 71 -5.18 -2.98 8.98
C ALA A 71 -6.43 -3.77 9.42
N GLY A 72 -7.34 -4.11 8.49
CA GLY A 72 -8.52 -4.93 8.81
C GLY A 72 -8.15 -6.31 9.37
N VAL A 73 -7.13 -6.96 8.81
CA VAL A 73 -6.61 -8.25 9.32
C VAL A 73 -5.96 -8.12 10.70
N GLU A 74 -5.28 -7.01 10.97
CA GLU A 74 -4.68 -6.71 12.28
C GLU A 74 -5.73 -6.40 13.36
N GLU A 75 -6.82 -5.73 13.00
CA GLU A 75 -7.88 -5.32 13.92
C GLU A 75 -8.86 -6.46 14.23
N GLY A 76 -9.03 -7.40 13.31
CA GLY A 76 -9.93 -8.53 13.43
C GLY A 76 -10.85 -8.64 12.22
N TYR A 77 -10.50 -9.55 11.32
CA TYR A 77 -11.17 -9.67 10.04
C TYR A 77 -12.51 -10.41 10.16
N ALA A 78 -13.58 -9.85 9.62
CA ALA A 78 -14.88 -10.50 9.50
C ALA A 78 -14.77 -11.68 8.53
N TRP A 79 -14.58 -12.89 9.08
CA TRP A 79 -14.19 -14.03 8.26
C TRP A 79 -15.30 -14.51 7.34
N CYS A 80 -15.07 -14.37 6.03
CA CYS A 80 -15.74 -15.13 4.99
C CYS A 80 -14.71 -15.83 4.11
N LEU A 81 -14.79 -17.17 4.04
CA LEU A 81 -13.87 -17.96 3.23
C LEU A 81 -13.93 -17.60 1.74
N ASP A 82 -15.12 -17.29 1.24
CA ASP A 82 -15.32 -16.99 -0.19
C ASP A 82 -14.88 -15.55 -0.54
N ASP A 83 -14.82 -14.63 0.44
CA ASP A 83 -14.47 -13.23 0.23
C ASP A 83 -13.01 -12.90 0.55
N PHE A 84 -12.31 -13.67 1.40
CA PHE A 84 -10.95 -13.31 1.82
C PHE A 84 -9.96 -13.23 0.64
N ASP A 85 -9.99 -14.21 -0.26
CA ASP A 85 -9.15 -14.21 -1.47
C ASP A 85 -9.52 -13.06 -2.41
N TYR A 86 -10.81 -12.71 -2.45
CA TYR A 86 -11.28 -11.54 -3.17
C TYR A 86 -10.65 -10.30 -2.53
N GLU A 87 -10.80 -10.04 -1.25
CA GLU A 87 -10.34 -8.81 -0.63
C GLU A 87 -8.82 -8.56 -0.73
N ILE A 88 -7.99 -9.62 -0.77
CA ILE A 88 -6.54 -9.49 -0.95
C ILE A 88 -6.11 -9.46 -2.43
N TRP A 89 -7.03 -9.36 -3.39
CA TRP A 89 -6.75 -9.32 -4.83
C TRP A 89 -5.74 -8.21 -5.18
N CYS A 90 -5.76 -7.10 -4.44
CA CYS A 90 -4.86 -5.96 -4.64
C CYS A 90 -3.38 -6.37 -4.54
N ARG A 91 -3.05 -7.29 -3.63
CA ARG A 91 -1.69 -7.79 -3.45
C ARG A 91 -1.22 -8.63 -4.63
N THR A 92 -2.13 -9.38 -5.24
CA THR A 92 -1.89 -10.11 -6.48
C THR A 92 -1.60 -9.16 -7.64
N ARG A 93 -2.33 -8.05 -7.75
CA ARG A 93 -2.04 -7.04 -8.78
C ARG A 93 -0.72 -6.33 -8.54
N LEU A 94 -0.42 -5.94 -7.30
CA LEU A 94 0.89 -5.38 -6.93
C LEU A 94 2.03 -6.33 -7.34
N ALA A 95 1.90 -7.64 -7.11
CA ALA A 95 2.89 -8.63 -7.53
C ALA A 95 3.10 -8.70 -9.05
N ARG A 96 2.04 -8.53 -9.85
CA ARG A 96 2.12 -8.52 -11.32
C ARG A 96 2.77 -7.25 -11.85
N VAL A 97 2.45 -6.11 -11.25
CA VAL A 97 2.98 -4.79 -11.65
C VAL A 97 4.46 -4.64 -11.24
N TRP A 98 4.84 -5.13 -10.06
CA TRP A 98 6.18 -4.97 -9.49
C TRP A 98 7.35 -5.29 -10.46
N PRO A 99 7.38 -6.45 -11.14
CA PRO A 99 8.46 -6.77 -12.08
C PRO A 99 8.47 -5.89 -13.34
N LEU A 100 7.37 -5.21 -13.65
CA LEU A 100 7.24 -4.29 -14.80
C LEU A 100 7.57 -2.85 -14.44
N LEU A 101 7.61 -2.49 -13.16
CA LEU A 101 8.04 -1.16 -12.73
C LEU A 101 9.49 -0.92 -13.16
N PRO A 102 9.80 0.26 -13.73
CA PRO A 102 11.19 0.65 -13.98
C PRO A 102 12.03 0.55 -12.71
N THR A 103 13.25 0.05 -12.86
CA THR A 103 14.13 -0.28 -11.72
C THR A 103 14.45 0.94 -10.85
N GLN A 104 14.48 2.14 -11.43
CA GLN A 104 14.70 3.39 -10.70
C GLN A 104 13.55 3.77 -9.75
N PHE A 105 12.33 3.26 -9.96
CA PHE A 105 11.15 3.63 -9.16
C PHE A 105 10.83 2.63 -8.04
N ARG A 106 11.41 1.43 -8.08
CA ARG A 106 11.22 0.39 -7.05
C ARG A 106 11.81 0.77 -5.68
N PRO A 107 13.01 1.35 -5.55
CA PRO A 107 13.61 1.65 -4.25
C PRO A 107 12.75 2.56 -3.36
N ALA A 108 12.00 3.50 -3.94
CA ALA A 108 11.11 4.38 -3.19
C ALA A 108 9.85 3.66 -2.67
N ARG A 109 9.44 2.56 -3.30
CA ARG A 109 8.20 1.82 -3.01
C ARG A 109 8.43 0.53 -2.24
N GLN A 110 9.61 -0.07 -2.37
CA GLN A 110 9.94 -1.37 -1.77
C GLN A 110 9.78 -1.35 -0.25
N PRO A 111 10.28 -0.33 0.50
CA PRO A 111 10.13 -0.31 1.96
C PRO A 111 8.67 -0.28 2.41
N VAL A 112 7.80 0.43 1.68
CA VAL A 112 6.37 0.50 1.97
C VAL A 112 5.73 -0.87 1.77
N LEU A 113 6.01 -1.53 0.64
CA LEU A 113 5.47 -2.85 0.36
C LEU A 113 5.99 -3.91 1.36
N ASP A 114 7.28 -3.86 1.71
CA ASP A 114 7.90 -4.76 2.69
C ASP A 114 7.30 -4.59 4.09
N GLU A 115 7.03 -3.36 4.51
CA GLU A 115 6.37 -3.08 5.79
C GLU A 115 4.97 -3.68 5.83
N LEU A 116 4.16 -3.45 4.78
CA LEU A 116 2.80 -4.00 4.68
C LEU A 116 2.82 -5.53 4.65
N ASP A 117 3.72 -6.12 3.86
CA ASP A 117 3.88 -7.57 3.76
C ASP A 117 4.32 -8.19 5.09
N GLY A 118 5.24 -7.54 5.81
CA GLY A 118 5.68 -7.98 7.13
C GLY A 118 4.56 -7.95 8.16
N ARG A 119 3.78 -6.87 8.18
CA ARG A 119 2.58 -6.71 9.02
C ARG A 119 1.53 -7.79 8.72
N PHE A 120 1.21 -8.00 7.44
CA PHE A 120 0.29 -9.05 7.04
C PHE A 120 0.77 -10.44 7.46
N ARG A 121 2.06 -10.76 7.25
CA ARG A 121 2.64 -12.05 7.70
C ARG A 121 2.54 -12.24 9.21
N ALA A 122 2.72 -11.18 9.99
CA ALA A 122 2.61 -11.21 11.45
C ALA A 122 1.15 -11.42 11.90
N ALA A 123 0.20 -10.77 11.24
CA ALA A 123 -1.22 -10.82 11.56
C ALA A 123 -1.94 -12.09 11.05
N THR A 124 -1.26 -12.91 10.25
CA THR A 124 -1.80 -14.14 9.66
C THR A 124 -1.02 -15.38 10.06
N ILE A 125 -1.61 -16.55 9.81
CA ILE A 125 -0.89 -17.83 9.83
C ILE A 125 -0.95 -18.52 8.48
N GLU A 126 0.03 -19.39 8.24
CA GLU A 126 0.13 -20.17 7.02
C GLU A 126 -0.92 -21.28 6.97
N TRP A 127 -1.40 -21.53 5.77
CA TRP A 127 -2.20 -22.69 5.43
C TRP A 127 -1.40 -23.97 5.67
N PRO A 128 -1.86 -24.89 6.54
CA PRO A 128 -1.15 -26.13 6.82
C PRO A 128 -0.87 -26.93 5.54
N GLY A 129 0.41 -27.21 5.27
CA GLY A 129 0.84 -27.97 4.10
C GLY A 129 0.79 -27.22 2.77
N ARG A 130 0.43 -25.92 2.75
CA ARG A 130 0.58 -25.03 1.60
C ARG A 130 1.49 -23.88 1.99
N GLY A 131 2.75 -23.98 1.58
CA GLY A 131 3.77 -22.96 1.81
C GLY A 131 4.55 -22.67 0.54
N GLY A 132 5.36 -21.61 0.58
CA GLY A 132 6.17 -21.14 -0.54
C GLY A 132 6.18 -19.62 -0.62
N GLU A 133 7.13 -19.09 -1.39
CA GLU A 133 7.27 -17.63 -1.59
C GLU A 133 6.44 -17.12 -2.77
N GLU A 134 6.04 -17.99 -3.70
CA GLU A 134 5.17 -17.61 -4.79
C GLU A 134 3.74 -17.41 -4.30
N GLN A 135 3.22 -16.20 -4.46
CA GLN A 135 1.86 -15.83 -4.06
C GLN A 135 1.52 -16.20 -2.62
N TRP A 136 2.52 -16.09 -1.75
CA TRP A 136 2.48 -16.53 -0.35
C TRP A 136 1.29 -15.95 0.43
N TRP A 137 0.78 -14.77 0.05
CA TRP A 137 -0.35 -14.12 0.71
C TRP A 137 -1.67 -14.89 0.55
N LEU A 138 -1.84 -15.65 -0.54
CA LEU A 138 -3.03 -16.49 -0.78
C LEU A 138 -3.07 -17.74 0.10
N TRP A 139 -1.94 -18.13 0.69
CA TRP A 139 -1.83 -19.31 1.54
C TRP A 139 -1.79 -18.93 3.02
N ARG A 140 -2.50 -17.86 3.37
CA ARG A 140 -2.57 -17.36 4.74
C ARG A 140 -3.99 -17.00 5.11
N PHE A 141 -4.27 -16.98 6.40
CA PHE A 141 -5.54 -16.50 6.93
C PHE A 141 -5.33 -15.75 8.25
N PRO A 142 -6.24 -14.83 8.62
CA PRO A 142 -6.10 -13.96 9.78
C PRO A 142 -5.98 -14.72 11.10
N ARG A 143 -5.16 -14.19 12.01
CA ARG A 143 -5.09 -14.67 13.40
C ARG A 143 -6.25 -14.21 14.25
N LEU A 144 -6.83 -13.05 13.92
CA LEU A 144 -7.95 -12.47 14.62
C LEU A 144 -9.15 -12.50 13.68
N LEU A 145 -10.17 -13.27 14.05
CA LEU A 145 -11.44 -13.30 13.35
C LEU A 145 -12.43 -12.46 14.13
N GLY A 146 -12.82 -11.33 13.55
CA GLY A 146 -13.96 -10.55 14.00
C GLY A 146 -15.26 -11.27 13.62
N ILE A 147 -16.34 -10.91 14.29
CA ILE A 147 -17.65 -11.41 13.90
C ILE A 147 -18.62 -10.26 13.72
N GLU A 148 -19.37 -10.30 12.63
CA GLU A 148 -20.39 -9.31 12.40
C GLU A 148 -21.65 -9.61 13.21
N PRO A 149 -22.30 -8.56 13.76
CA PRO A 149 -23.57 -8.73 14.44
C PRO A 149 -24.62 -9.40 13.54
N GLY A 150 -25.06 -10.60 13.93
CA GLY A 150 -26.08 -11.37 13.19
C GLY A 150 -25.54 -12.60 12.45
N ASP A 151 -24.21 -12.80 12.42
CA ASP A 151 -23.63 -14.01 11.85
C ASP A 151 -23.95 -15.24 12.70
N SER A 152 -24.18 -16.37 12.01
CA SER A 152 -24.37 -17.66 12.66
C SER A 152 -23.03 -18.21 13.15
N TYR A 153 -23.03 -18.67 14.40
CA TYR A 153 -21.88 -19.31 15.04
C TYR A 153 -22.19 -20.78 15.28
N ASP A 154 -21.26 -21.64 14.89
CA ASP A 154 -21.24 -23.01 15.39
C ASP A 154 -20.04 -23.16 16.32
N GLY A 155 -20.28 -23.53 17.58
CA GLY A 155 -19.21 -23.77 18.56
C GLY A 155 -18.26 -22.60 18.82
N GLY A 156 -18.68 -21.34 18.58
CA GLY A 156 -17.87 -20.14 18.81
C GLY A 156 -16.89 -19.79 17.68
N TRP A 157 -17.16 -20.25 16.45
CA TRP A 157 -16.38 -19.96 15.24
C TRP A 157 -17.27 -19.41 14.11
N PRO A 158 -16.71 -18.58 13.20
CA PRO A 158 -17.42 -18.14 12.01
C PRO A 158 -17.91 -19.34 11.18
N ALA A 159 -19.15 -19.30 10.69
CA ALA A 159 -19.77 -20.42 9.97
C ALA A 159 -18.94 -20.94 8.78
N GLY A 160 -18.22 -20.04 8.10
CA GLY A 160 -17.32 -20.40 7.00
C GLY A 160 -16.19 -21.36 7.40
N TRP A 161 -15.84 -21.43 8.68
CA TRP A 161 -14.72 -22.24 9.17
C TRP A 161 -14.97 -23.75 9.06
N VAL A 162 -16.21 -24.21 9.14
CA VAL A 162 -16.57 -25.63 9.04
C VAL A 162 -16.15 -26.24 7.69
N ARG A 163 -15.97 -25.41 6.66
CA ARG A 163 -15.51 -25.83 5.33
C ARG A 163 -13.99 -25.97 5.21
N MET A 164 -13.22 -25.55 6.22
CA MET A 164 -11.77 -25.62 6.17
C MET A 164 -11.28 -27.07 6.25
N PRO A 165 -10.26 -27.47 5.46
CA PRO A 165 -9.80 -28.88 5.42
C PRO A 165 -8.86 -29.24 6.58
N PHE A 166 -8.74 -28.40 7.59
CA PHE A 166 -7.90 -28.61 8.76
C PHE A 166 -8.60 -28.10 10.03
N PRO A 167 -8.26 -28.66 11.21
CA PRO A 167 -8.87 -28.23 12.46
C PRO A 167 -8.49 -26.79 12.81
N LYS A 168 -9.27 -26.18 13.70
CA LYS A 168 -8.98 -24.87 14.30
C LYS A 168 -7.52 -24.81 14.81
N PRO A 169 -6.70 -23.87 14.31
CA PRO A 169 -5.36 -23.64 14.84
C PRO A 169 -5.38 -22.87 16.17
N ASP A 170 -4.51 -23.26 17.10
CA ASP A 170 -4.37 -22.60 18.41
C ASP A 170 -3.98 -21.13 18.32
N ALA A 171 -3.32 -20.75 17.22
CA ALA A 171 -2.86 -19.40 16.95
C ALA A 171 -3.97 -18.43 16.53
N VAL A 172 -5.19 -18.92 16.24
CA VAL A 172 -6.32 -18.10 15.80
C VAL A 172 -7.29 -17.86 16.95
N ARG A 173 -7.73 -16.61 17.09
CA ARG A 173 -8.65 -16.14 18.10
C ARG A 173 -9.86 -15.50 17.43
N VAL A 174 -11.01 -15.70 18.06
CA VAL A 174 -12.28 -15.08 17.67
C VAL A 174 -12.52 -13.92 18.64
N ILE A 175 -12.74 -12.71 18.12
CA ILE A 175 -12.97 -11.49 18.92
C ILE A 175 -14.41 -11.02 18.70
N VAL A 176 -15.09 -10.67 19.80
CA VAL A 176 -16.50 -10.24 19.85
C VAL A 176 -16.57 -8.78 20.25
#